data_AF-A0A965G895-F1
#
_entry.id   AF-A0A965G895-F1
#
_cell.length_a   1.000
_cell.length_b   1.000
_cell.length_c   1.000
_cell.angle_alpha   90.00
_cell.angle_beta   90.00
_cell.angle_gamma   90.00
#
_symmetry.space_group_name_H-M   'P 1'
#
loop_
_entity.id
_entity.type
_entity.pdbx_description
1 polymer ?
#
loop_
_entity_poly.entity_id
_entity_poly.type
_entity_poly.pdbx_seq_one_letter_code
_entity_poly.pdbx_strand_id
1 'polypeptide(L)'
;KKIAYGKDVVCQGPVFDSVKFSGREAMVSFRPHAGGLKSSDQKEVGGFAVAGADKQFKPAQARLEKNQVILKSAEVPNPTYVRYAWCNRPADANLTDESNLPARPFRTDTD
;
A
#
# COMPACT_ATOMS: atom_id res chain seq x y z
N LYS A 1 4.75 32.37 3.01
CA LYS A 1 3.41 31.99 2.52
C LYS A 1 3.50 31.78 1.01
N LYS A 2 3.45 30.54 0.51
CA LYS A 2 3.33 30.25 -0.94
C LYS A 2 1.91 29.78 -1.18
N ILE A 3 1.15 30.59 -1.90
CA ILE A 3 -0.22 30.36 -2.36
C ILE A 3 -0.09 30.22 -3.86
N ALA A 4 -0.46 29.06 -4.40
CA ALA A 4 -0.54 28.82 -5.83
C ALA A 4 -1.84 28.06 -6.11
N TYR A 5 -2.81 28.80 -6.66
CA TYR A 5 -4.01 28.39 -7.37
C TYR A 5 -5.07 27.56 -6.62
N GLY A 6 -6.12 28.27 -6.18
CA GLY A 6 -7.38 27.74 -5.65
C GLY A 6 -8.25 27.02 -6.70
N LYS A 7 -7.76 25.89 -7.18
CA LYS A 7 -8.59 24.73 -7.47
C LYS A 7 -8.00 23.61 -6.64
N ASP A 8 -8.79 23.01 -5.76
CA ASP A 8 -8.46 21.76 -5.08
C ASP A 8 -8.46 20.66 -6.16
N VAL A 9 -7.50 20.72 -7.08
CA VAL A 9 -7.30 19.67 -8.06
C VAL A 9 -6.67 18.55 -7.27
N VAL A 10 -7.53 17.71 -6.70
CA VAL A 10 -7.00 16.62 -5.91
C VAL A 10 -6.47 15.53 -6.82
N CYS A 11 -5.27 15.76 -7.32
CA CYS A 11 -4.45 14.77 -8.00
C CYS A 11 -3.63 13.99 -6.96
N GLN A 12 -4.30 13.42 -5.96
CA GLN A 12 -3.65 12.53 -5.00
C GLN A 12 -4.32 11.18 -5.04
N GLY A 13 -3.53 10.14 -5.30
CA GLY A 13 -4.00 8.77 -5.15
C GLY A 13 -4.13 8.35 -3.68
N PRO A 14 -4.50 7.10 -3.42
CA PRO A 14 -4.73 6.62 -2.07
C PRO A 14 -3.48 6.77 -1.19
N VAL A 15 -3.71 7.27 0.02
CA VAL A 15 -2.65 7.50 1.00
C VAL A 15 -2.69 6.43 2.07
N PHE A 16 -1.50 6.01 2.52
CA PHE A 16 -1.36 5.16 3.69
C PHE A 16 -1.95 5.88 4.92
N ASP A 17 -2.79 5.17 5.66
CA ASP A 17 -3.40 5.67 6.90
C ASP A 17 -2.75 5.04 8.13
N SER A 18 -2.82 3.72 8.21
CA SER A 18 -2.36 2.96 9.35
C SER A 18 -2.05 1.52 8.95
N VAL A 19 -1.14 0.88 9.70
CA VAL A 19 -0.88 -0.56 9.58
C VAL A 19 -1.19 -1.23 10.91
N LYS A 20 -1.84 -2.39 10.85
CA LYS A 20 -2.04 -3.28 11.99
C LYS A 20 -1.47 -4.64 11.65
N PHE A 21 -0.65 -5.17 12.54
CA PHE A 21 -0.10 -6.51 12.40
C PHE A 21 -0.95 -7.46 13.24
N SER A 22 -1.49 -8.49 12.62
CA SER A 22 -2.35 -9.50 13.24
C SER A 22 -1.74 -10.88 12.98
N GLY A 23 -0.83 -11.31 13.86
CA GLY A 23 -0.14 -12.58 13.74
C GLY A 23 0.68 -12.66 12.45
N ARG A 24 0.18 -13.44 11.47
CA ARG A 24 0.86 -13.69 10.17
C ARG A 24 0.43 -12.74 9.05
N GLU A 25 -0.48 -11.82 9.35
CA GLU A 25 -1.11 -10.95 8.36
C GLU A 25 -0.88 -9.49 8.76
N ALA A 26 -0.57 -8.64 7.78
CA ALA A 26 -0.45 -7.20 7.98
C ALA A 26 -1.59 -6.48 7.27
N MET A 27 -2.47 -5.87 8.05
CA MET A 27 -3.61 -5.10 7.56
C MET A 27 -3.20 -3.64 7.39
N VAL A 28 -3.12 -3.20 6.15
CA VAL A 28 -2.80 -1.81 5.79
C VAL A 28 -4.09 -1.10 5.43
N SER A 29 -4.46 -0.09 6.22
CA SER A 29 -5.57 0.79 5.88
C SER A 29 -5.08 1.91 4.98
N PHE A 30 -5.83 2.20 3.91
CA PHE A 30 -5.59 3.36 3.07
C PHE A 30 -6.80 4.27 3.10
N ARG A 31 -6.54 5.57 2.97
CA ARG A 31 -7.58 6.55 2.68
C ARG A 31 -7.60 6.80 1.17
N PRO A 32 -8.59 6.27 0.43
CA PRO A 32 -8.80 6.67 -0.97
C PRO A 32 -9.21 8.13 -1.02
N HIS A 33 -8.81 8.83 -2.08
CA HIS A 33 -9.23 10.21 -2.27
C HIS A 33 -10.60 10.28 -2.94
N ALA A 34 -10.81 9.45 -3.96
CA ALA A 34 -12.10 9.31 -4.63
C ALA A 34 -12.58 7.86 -4.55
N GLY A 35 -13.77 7.68 -3.97
CA GLY A 35 -14.44 6.39 -3.97
C GLY A 35 -13.73 5.34 -3.12
N GLY A 36 -13.48 4.17 -3.71
CA GLY A 36 -12.79 3.04 -3.09
C GLY A 36 -11.39 2.77 -3.66
N LEU A 37 -10.66 1.88 -3.00
CA LEU A 37 -9.43 1.32 -3.55
C LEU A 37 -9.76 0.34 -4.68
N LYS A 38 -8.95 0.35 -5.73
CA LYS A 38 -9.04 -0.60 -6.83
C LYS A 38 -7.67 -0.98 -7.37
N SER A 39 -7.59 -2.16 -7.97
CA SER A 39 -6.42 -2.56 -8.75
C SER A 39 -6.55 -2.02 -10.17
N SER A 40 -5.48 -1.44 -10.71
CA SER A 40 -5.45 -0.95 -12.09
C SER A 40 -5.65 -2.07 -13.12
N ASP A 41 -5.32 -3.32 -12.78
CA ASP A 41 -5.41 -4.47 -13.68
C ASP A 41 -6.59 -5.40 -13.32
N GLN A 42 -7.46 -5.00 -12.38
CA GLN A 42 -8.52 -5.85 -11.79
C GLN A 42 -8.03 -7.19 -11.19
N LYS A 43 -6.72 -7.39 -11.09
CA LYS A 43 -6.07 -8.54 -10.43
C LYS A 43 -5.72 -8.22 -8.98
N GLU A 44 -5.13 -9.20 -8.30
CA GLU A 44 -4.53 -9.05 -6.98
C GLU A 44 -3.61 -7.83 -6.93
N VAL A 45 -3.61 -7.14 -5.79
CA VAL A 45 -2.78 -5.96 -5.66
C VAL A 45 -1.34 -6.41 -5.40
N GLY A 46 -0.40 -5.87 -6.14
CA GLY A 46 1.02 -6.20 -6.03
C GLY A 46 1.84 -5.02 -5.49
N GLY A 47 3.16 -5.17 -5.53
CA GLY A 47 4.09 -4.12 -5.12
C GLY A 47 4.25 -3.97 -3.60
N PHE A 48 3.69 -4.91 -2.82
CA PHE A 48 3.86 -4.99 -1.38
C PHE A 48 4.99 -5.94 -1.00
N ALA A 49 5.82 -5.50 -0.07
CA ALA A 49 6.80 -6.34 0.57
C ALA A 49 6.65 -6.24 2.09
N VAL A 50 6.77 -7.38 2.76
CA VAL A 50 6.75 -7.46 4.22
C VAL A 50 8.07 -8.02 4.72
N ALA A 51 8.47 -7.60 5.91
CA ALA A 51 9.63 -8.13 6.60
C ALA A 51 9.30 -8.39 8.07
N GLY A 52 9.93 -9.39 8.67
CA GLY A 52 9.88 -9.58 10.12
C GLY A 52 10.90 -8.69 10.83
N ALA A 53 11.20 -9.03 12.09
CA ALA A 53 12.24 -8.37 12.87
C ALA A 53 13.63 -8.42 12.20
N ASP A 54 13.85 -9.39 11.33
CA ASP A 54 15.07 -9.59 10.54
C ASP A 54 15.25 -8.57 9.40
N LYS A 55 14.24 -7.73 9.12
CA LYS A 55 14.24 -6.70 8.07
C LYS A 55 14.51 -7.23 6.65
N GLN A 56 14.34 -8.54 6.40
CA GLN A 56 14.39 -9.07 5.04
C GLN A 56 13.03 -8.93 4.37
N PHE A 57 12.96 -8.01 3.41
CA PHE A 57 11.76 -7.75 2.66
C PHE A 57 11.49 -8.86 1.65
N LYS A 58 10.39 -9.55 1.84
CA LYS A 58 9.88 -10.60 0.94
C LYS A 58 8.59 -10.13 0.29
N PRO A 59 8.32 -10.55 -0.96
CA PRO A 59 7.04 -10.28 -1.59
C PRO A 59 5.90 -10.84 -0.73
N ALA A 60 4.83 -10.07 -0.62
CA ALA A 60 3.60 -10.50 0.04
C ALA A 60 2.44 -10.47 -0.95
N GLN A 61 1.54 -11.43 -0.81
CA GLN A 61 0.24 -11.38 -1.47
C GLN A 61 -0.60 -10.31 -0.80
N ALA A 62 -1.18 -9.40 -1.60
CA ALA A 62 -2.01 -8.34 -1.10
C ALA A 62 -3.46 -8.54 -1.56
N ARG A 63 -4.34 -8.70 -0.57
CA ARG A 63 -5.77 -8.85 -0.78
C ARG A 63 -6.47 -7.53 -0.46
N LEU A 64 -7.19 -6.98 -1.43
CA LEU A 64 -8.01 -5.80 -1.22
C LEU A 64 -9.32 -6.19 -0.51
N GLU A 65 -9.60 -5.54 0.61
CA GLU A 65 -10.84 -5.64 1.38
C GLU A 65 -11.38 -4.23 1.64
N LYS A 66 -12.28 -3.76 0.76
CA LYS A 66 -12.85 -2.40 0.79
C LYS A 66 -11.75 -1.32 0.73
N ASN A 67 -11.42 -0.72 1.88
CA ASN A 67 -10.41 0.33 2.04
C ASN A 67 -9.16 -0.17 2.79
N GLN A 68 -9.05 -1.49 2.96
CA GLN A 68 -7.92 -2.14 3.61
C GLN A 68 -7.25 -3.10 2.64
N VAL A 69 -5.96 -3.29 2.82
CA VAL A 69 -5.15 -4.26 2.09
C VAL A 69 -4.57 -5.22 3.11
N ILE A 70 -4.98 -6.47 3.03
CA ILE A 70 -4.48 -7.55 3.87
C ILE A 70 -3.28 -8.17 3.17
N LEU A 71 -2.11 -8.04 3.79
CA LEU A 71 -0.86 -8.60 3.32
C LEU A 71 -0.57 -9.90 4.01
N LYS A 72 -0.20 -10.92 3.23
CA LYS A 72 0.17 -12.23 3.71
C LYS A 72 1.39 -12.74 2.97
N SER A 73 2.34 -13.33 3.70
CA SER A 73 3.50 -13.97 3.12
C SER A 73 3.71 -15.35 3.74
N ALA A 74 3.99 -16.35 2.91
CA ALA A 74 4.39 -17.67 3.38
C ALA A 74 5.83 -17.69 3.89
N GLU A 75 6.68 -16.77 3.40
CA GLU A 75 8.08 -16.65 3.80
C GLU A 75 8.25 -15.88 5.12
N VAL A 76 7.33 -14.97 5.44
CA VAL A 76 7.39 -14.11 6.62
C VAL A 76 6.18 -14.39 7.52
N PRO A 77 6.30 -15.35 8.46
CA PRO A 77 5.18 -15.73 9.32
C PRO A 77 4.84 -14.68 10.38
N ASN A 78 5.74 -13.74 10.69
CA ASN A 78 5.49 -12.66 11.64
C ASN A 78 5.95 -11.33 11.02
N PRO A 79 5.14 -10.71 10.15
CA PRO A 79 5.47 -9.42 9.55
C PRO A 79 5.49 -8.33 10.63
N THR A 80 6.54 -7.52 10.63
CA THR A 80 6.73 -6.36 11.53
C THR A 80 6.88 -5.06 10.72
N TYR A 81 7.33 -5.16 9.48
CA TYR A 81 7.51 -4.02 8.58
C TYR A 81 6.82 -4.27 7.25
N VAL A 82 6.31 -3.18 6.66
CA VAL A 82 5.67 -3.17 5.34
C VAL A 82 6.28 -2.08 4.48
N ARG A 83 6.48 -2.39 3.21
CA ARG A 83 6.83 -1.43 2.16
C ARG A 83 5.90 -1.60 0.98
N TYR A 84 5.56 -0.49 0.34
CA TYR A 84 4.78 -0.46 -0.89
C TYR A 84 5.50 0.35 -1.97
N ALA A 85 5.49 -0.17 -3.21
CA ALA A 85 6.14 0.42 -4.38
C ALA A 85 7.65 0.69 -4.19
N TRP A 86 8.30 -0.12 -3.35
CA TRP A 86 9.75 -0.06 -3.08
C TRP A 86 10.53 -1.22 -3.72
N CYS A 87 9.82 -2.19 -4.30
CA CYS A 87 10.45 -3.34 -4.94
C CYS A 87 11.06 -2.92 -6.29
N ASN A 88 12.17 -3.56 -6.68
CA ASN A 88 12.81 -3.41 -8.00
C ASN A 88 11.90 -3.76 -9.19
N ARG A 89 10.68 -4.25 -8.93
CA ARG A 89 9.60 -4.39 -9.90
C ARG A 89 8.44 -3.45 -9.56
N PRO A 90 8.56 -2.15 -9.90
CA PRO A 90 7.45 -1.20 -9.75
C PRO A 90 6.25 -1.55 -10.64
N ALA A 91 6.41 -2.44 -11.64
CA ALA A 91 5.33 -2.94 -12.49
C ALA A 91 4.22 -3.67 -11.71
N ASP A 92 4.53 -4.23 -10.54
CA ASP A 92 3.56 -4.92 -9.71
C ASP A 92 2.74 -3.95 -8.83
N ALA A 93 3.15 -2.68 -8.69
CA ALA A 93 2.45 -1.67 -7.88
C ALA A 93 1.22 -1.13 -8.62
N ASN A 94 0.16 -1.91 -8.61
CA ASN A 94 -1.11 -1.65 -9.31
C ASN A 94 -2.22 -1.11 -8.40
N LEU A 95 -1.92 -0.66 -7.17
CA LEU A 95 -2.94 -0.07 -6.29
C LEU A 95 -3.28 1.34 -6.75
N THR A 96 -4.56 1.56 -7.05
CA THR A 96 -5.14 2.83 -7.47
C THR A 96 -6.43 3.10 -6.71
N ASP A 97 -7.00 4.30 -6.83
CA ASP A 97 -8.38 4.58 -6.41
C ASP A 97 -9.32 4.69 -7.62
N GLU A 98 -10.60 5.04 -7.40
CA GLU A 98 -11.55 5.19 -8.51
C GLU A 98 -11.12 6.26 -9.53
N SER A 99 -10.35 7.25 -9.11
CA SER A 99 -9.72 8.24 -10.00
C SER A 99 -8.57 7.70 -10.87
N ASN A 100 -8.25 6.40 -10.81
CA ASN A 100 -7.11 5.77 -11.49
C ASN A 100 -5.76 6.39 -11.10
N LEU A 101 -5.67 6.98 -9.90
CA LEU A 101 -4.41 7.55 -9.42
C LEU A 101 -3.66 6.50 -8.59
N PRO A 102 -2.34 6.31 -8.82
CA PRO A 102 -1.55 5.33 -8.08
C PRO A 102 -1.41 5.71 -6.61
N ALA A 103 -1.44 4.70 -5.74
CA ALA A 103 -1.18 4.87 -4.32
C ALA A 103 0.24 5.41 -4.09
N ARG A 104 0.41 6.24 -3.06
CA ARG A 104 1.74 6.76 -2.72
C ARG A 104 2.63 5.65 -2.14
N PRO A 105 3.92 5.58 -2.52
CA PRO A 105 4.86 4.69 -1.87
C PRO A 105 4.95 5.02 -0.38
N PHE A 106 4.99 3.99 0.46
CA PHE A 106 5.19 4.14 1.90
C PHE A 106 6.10 3.03 2.43
N ARG A 107 6.68 3.29 3.60
CA ARG A 107 7.51 2.35 4.35
C ARG A 107 7.24 2.52 5.84
N THR A 108 7.31 1.42 6.58
CA THR A 108 7.14 1.44 8.04
C THR A 108 8.41 1.08 8.80
N ASP A 109 9.56 0.93 8.12
CA ASP A 109 10.84 0.54 8.73
C ASP A 109 11.74 1.71 9.18
N THR A 110 11.25 2.95 9.02
CA THR A 110 11.95 4.14 9.51
C THR A 110 11.59 4.35 10.98
N ASP A 111 12.33 3.68 11.85
CA ASP A 111 12.62 4.19 13.20
C ASP A 111 13.68 5.29 13.09
#